data_AF-A0A9E3CQM7-F1
#
_entry.id   AF-A0A9E3CQM7-F1
#
_cell.length_a   1.000
_cell.length_b   1.000
_cell.length_c   1.000
_cell.angle_alpha   90.00
_cell.angle_beta   90.00
_cell.angle_gamma   90.00
#
_symmetry.space_group_name_H-M   'P 1'
#
loop_
_entity.id
_entity.type
_entity.pdbx_description
1 polymer ?
#
loop_
_entity_poly.entity_id
_entity_poly.type
_entity_poly.pdbx_seq_one_letter_code
_entity_poly.pdbx_strand_id
1 'polypeptide(L)'
;MSKVAYLGAIAGILVAGAATAQSPSYTWSGYGTNVPGSSKCPTYKMTINVTVEGNSVKGRFVQEGRPERHFEAAKDASGLFKTKAEVGGGGSMDVSGSVKDGDSKILLDGYCKFGGPLTKK
;
A
#
# COMPACT_ATOMS: atom_id res chain seq x y z
N MET A 1 39.03 32.66 50.98
CA MET A 1 37.78 33.31 50.54
C MET A 1 37.47 32.83 49.14
N SER A 2 36.52 31.90 49.01
CA SER A 2 36.22 31.19 47.77
C SER A 2 35.41 32.07 46.81
N LYS A 3 35.85 32.15 45.55
CA LYS A 3 35.12 32.80 44.45
C LYS A 3 34.02 31.87 43.97
N VAL A 4 32.79 32.39 44.00
CA VAL A 4 31.61 31.82 43.35
C VAL A 4 31.81 31.87 41.83
N ALA A 5 31.51 30.77 41.14
CA ALA A 5 31.29 30.75 39.70
C ALA A 5 30.05 29.91 39.41
N TYR A 6 28.94 30.60 39.14
CA TYR A 6 27.73 30.06 38.53
C TYR A 6 27.86 30.16 37.01
N LEU A 7 27.92 29.03 36.32
CA LEU A 7 27.63 28.84 34.90
C LEU A 7 27.05 27.41 34.83
N GLY A 8 25.76 27.15 34.60
CA GLY A 8 24.93 27.67 33.51
C GLY A 8 24.75 26.57 32.46
N ALA A 9 24.18 25.42 32.83
CA ALA A 9 23.90 24.33 31.91
C ALA A 9 22.42 24.37 31.50
N ILE A 10 22.12 24.98 30.36
CA ILE A 10 20.78 24.96 29.76
C ILE A 10 20.64 23.61 29.06
N ALA A 11 19.93 22.67 29.70
CA ALA A 11 19.51 21.43 29.08
C ALA A 11 18.46 21.74 28.00
N GLY A 12 18.91 21.86 26.75
CA GLY A 12 18.04 21.93 25.59
C GLY A 12 17.36 20.59 25.38
N ILE A 13 16.16 20.42 25.94
CA ILE A 13 15.28 19.30 25.61
C ILE A 13 14.82 19.53 24.17
N LEU A 14 15.52 18.89 23.22
CA LEU A 14 15.01 18.64 21.89
C LEU A 14 13.86 17.64 22.05
N VAL A 15 12.65 18.14 22.31
CA VAL A 15 11.43 17.40 21.94
C VAL A 15 11.43 17.39 20.42
N ALA A 16 12.15 16.43 19.84
CA ALA A 16 11.95 16.01 18.48
C ALA A 16 10.47 15.68 18.37
N GLY A 17 9.70 16.60 17.79
CA GLY A 17 8.32 16.33 17.43
C GLY A 17 8.34 15.04 16.64
N ALA A 18 7.70 14.01 17.16
CA ALA A 18 7.44 12.81 16.40
C ALA A 18 6.59 13.26 15.22
N ALA A 19 7.24 13.48 14.07
CA ALA A 19 6.56 13.58 12.81
C ALA A 19 5.84 12.24 12.67
N THR A 20 4.54 12.22 12.93
CA THR A 20 3.68 11.11 12.57
C THR A 20 3.67 11.08 11.05
N ALA A 21 4.67 10.42 10.48
CA ALA A 21 4.71 10.11 9.07
C ALA A 21 3.45 9.29 8.78
N GLN A 22 2.42 9.94 8.26
CA GLN A 22 1.25 9.25 7.75
C GLN A 22 1.76 8.27 6.70
N SER A 23 1.63 6.98 6.98
CA SER A 23 2.04 5.91 6.06
C SER A 23 1.46 6.24 4.68
N PRO A 24 2.29 6.40 3.64
CA PRO A 24 1.79 6.78 2.34
C PRO A 24 0.76 5.75 1.90
N SER A 25 -0.43 6.25 1.58
CA SER A 25 -1.54 5.43 1.14
C SER A 25 -1.93 5.80 -0.28
N TYR A 26 -2.35 4.79 -1.03
CA TYR A 26 -2.64 4.87 -2.43
C TYR A 26 -3.96 4.17 -2.72
N THR A 27 -4.59 4.54 -3.82
CA THR A 27 -5.84 3.93 -4.25
C THR A 27 -5.91 3.76 -5.75
N TRP A 28 -6.59 2.70 -6.17
CA TRP A 28 -7.05 2.50 -7.54
C TRP A 28 -8.50 2.04 -7.50
N SER A 29 -9.32 2.55 -8.40
CA SER A 29 -10.69 2.07 -8.60
C SER A 29 -10.97 1.96 -10.09
N GLY A 30 -11.55 0.84 -10.51
CA GLY A 30 -11.82 0.61 -11.93
C GLY A 30 -12.53 -0.69 -12.21
N TYR A 31 -12.80 -0.91 -13.49
CA TYR A 31 -13.41 -2.14 -13.99
C TYR A 31 -12.37 -3.21 -14.30
N GLY A 32 -12.78 -4.46 -14.20
CA GLY A 32 -11.94 -5.61 -14.57
C GLY A 32 -11.75 -5.72 -16.07
N THR A 33 -10.59 -6.21 -16.47
CA THR A 33 -10.30 -6.58 -17.86
C THR A 33 -10.39 -8.10 -18.02
N ASN A 34 -10.94 -8.55 -19.15
CA ASN A 34 -11.02 -9.96 -19.46
C ASN A 34 -9.62 -10.56 -19.66
N VAL A 35 -9.48 -11.81 -19.24
CA VAL A 35 -8.38 -12.71 -19.59
C VAL A 35 -8.93 -13.83 -20.47
N PRO A 36 -8.11 -14.60 -21.20
CA PRO A 36 -8.58 -15.75 -21.96
C PRO A 36 -9.45 -16.67 -21.09
N GLY A 37 -10.66 -16.98 -21.54
CA GLY A 37 -11.65 -17.78 -20.80
C GLY A 37 -12.59 -16.99 -19.88
N SER A 38 -12.47 -15.67 -19.79
CA SER A 38 -13.36 -14.80 -19.01
C SER A 38 -14.10 -13.79 -19.90
N SER A 39 -15.37 -13.53 -19.59
CA SER A 39 -16.25 -12.64 -20.38
C SER A 39 -16.97 -11.57 -19.57
N LYS A 40 -16.94 -11.64 -18.23
CA LYS A 40 -17.73 -10.77 -17.35
C LYS A 40 -16.90 -9.72 -16.62
N CYS A 41 -15.57 -9.70 -16.77
CA CYS A 41 -14.70 -8.79 -16.03
C CYS A 41 -15.04 -7.30 -16.18
N PRO A 42 -15.44 -6.79 -17.36
CA PRO A 42 -15.81 -5.39 -17.52
C PRO A 42 -17.04 -4.95 -16.72
N THR A 43 -17.83 -5.90 -16.20
CA THR A 43 -18.98 -5.59 -15.32
C THR A 43 -18.60 -5.56 -13.84
N TYR A 44 -17.40 -6.01 -13.50
CA TYR A 44 -16.92 -6.05 -12.12
C TYR A 44 -16.12 -4.80 -11.83
N LYS A 45 -16.55 -4.04 -10.82
CA LYS A 45 -15.84 -2.87 -10.33
C LYS A 45 -15.15 -3.19 -9.01
N MET A 46 -13.93 -2.71 -8.88
CA MET A 46 -13.04 -3.00 -7.76
C MET A 46 -12.41 -1.70 -7.27
N THR A 47 -12.27 -1.58 -5.95
CA THR A 47 -11.45 -0.56 -5.29
C THR A 47 -10.32 -1.25 -4.56
N ILE A 48 -9.10 -0.74 -4.70
CA ILE A 48 -7.88 -1.26 -4.11
C ILE A 48 -7.20 -0.12 -3.37
N ASN A 49 -6.96 -0.30 -2.08
CA ASN A 49 -6.22 0.59 -1.21
C ASN A 49 -4.89 -0.06 -0.86
N VAL A 50 -3.79 0.69 -0.97
CA VAL A 50 -2.44 0.22 -0.64
C VAL A 50 -1.84 1.16 0.39
N THR A 51 -1.39 0.62 1.51
CA THR A 51 -0.64 1.35 2.54
C THR A 51 0.79 0.83 2.57
N VAL A 52 1.77 1.72 2.65
CA VAL A 52 3.20 1.36 2.73
C VAL A 52 3.80 1.81 4.05
N GLU A 53 4.40 0.86 4.76
CA GLU A 53 5.05 1.03 6.06
C GLU A 53 6.48 0.50 5.98
N GLY A 54 7.46 1.39 5.77
CA GLY A 54 8.84 0.96 5.49
C GLY A 54 8.89 0.13 4.21
N ASN A 55 9.24 -1.16 4.34
CA ASN A 55 9.23 -2.14 3.25
C ASN A 55 7.94 -2.97 3.16
N SER A 56 7.05 -2.88 4.15
CA SER A 56 5.77 -3.60 4.13
C SER A 56 4.77 -2.88 3.23
N VAL A 57 4.06 -3.65 2.42
CA VAL A 57 2.96 -3.21 1.57
C VAL A 57 1.71 -3.98 1.98
N LYS A 58 0.72 -3.27 2.49
CA LYS A 58 -0.57 -3.83 2.90
C LYS A 58 -1.65 -3.36 1.94
N GLY A 59 -2.34 -4.31 1.33
CA GLY A 59 -3.43 -4.06 0.41
C GLY A 59 -4.77 -4.42 0.99
N ARG A 60 -5.79 -3.60 0.76
CA ARG A 60 -7.20 -3.93 0.96
C ARG A 60 -7.96 -3.73 -0.33
N PHE A 61 -8.73 -4.71 -0.76
CA PHE A 61 -9.49 -4.61 -2.00
C PHE A 61 -10.91 -5.11 -1.83
N VAL A 62 -11.83 -4.43 -2.50
CA VAL A 62 -13.26 -4.73 -2.45
C VAL A 62 -13.84 -4.66 -3.85
N GLN A 63 -14.46 -5.75 -4.27
CA GLN A 63 -15.29 -5.79 -5.46
C GLN A 63 -16.71 -5.40 -5.04
N GLU A 64 -17.40 -4.59 -5.84
CA GLU A 64 -18.78 -4.20 -5.56
C GLU A 64 -19.67 -5.44 -5.33
N GLY A 65 -20.42 -5.44 -4.23
CA GLY A 65 -21.27 -6.56 -3.81
C GLY A 65 -20.52 -7.80 -3.31
N ARG A 66 -19.23 -7.69 -2.97
CA ARG A 66 -18.43 -8.76 -2.34
C ARG A 66 -17.78 -8.26 -1.04
N PRO A 67 -17.43 -9.16 -0.10
CA PRO A 67 -16.64 -8.79 1.06
C PRO A 67 -15.29 -8.18 0.69
N GLU A 68 -14.80 -7.27 1.54
CA GLU A 68 -13.42 -6.79 1.48
C GLU A 68 -12.44 -7.93 1.75
N ARG A 69 -11.28 -7.86 1.11
CA ARG A 69 -10.18 -8.82 1.24
C ARG A 69 -8.86 -8.06 1.32
N HIS A 70 -7.79 -8.77 1.66
CA HIS A 70 -6.47 -8.15 1.86
C HIS A 70 -5.34 -8.98 1.25
N PHE A 71 -4.20 -8.33 1.10
CA PHE A 71 -2.93 -8.97 0.81
C PHE A 71 -1.81 -8.26 1.56
N GLU A 72 -0.72 -8.98 1.79
CA GLU A 72 0.51 -8.40 2.34
C GLU A 72 1.69 -8.79 1.45
N ALA A 73 2.60 -7.86 1.26
CA ALA A 73 3.84 -8.06 0.52
C ALA A 73 4.98 -7.26 1.16
N ALA A 74 6.20 -7.60 0.78
CA ALA A 74 7.37 -6.77 1.01
C ALA A 74 7.84 -6.21 -0.34
N LYS A 75 8.17 -4.92 -0.39
CA LYS A 75 8.84 -4.34 -1.55
C LYS A 75 10.34 -4.60 -1.51
N ASP A 76 10.92 -4.80 -2.68
CA ASP A 76 12.37 -4.86 -2.87
C ASP A 76 12.99 -3.45 -2.89
N ALA A 77 14.31 -3.39 -3.07
CA ALA A 77 15.07 -2.14 -3.14
C ALA A 77 14.66 -1.25 -4.33
N SER A 78 14.04 -1.81 -5.37
CA SER A 78 13.51 -1.08 -6.53
C SER A 78 12.06 -0.62 -6.32
N GLY A 79 11.46 -0.91 -5.17
CA GLY A 79 10.07 -0.60 -4.86
C GLY A 79 9.06 -1.54 -5.52
N LEU A 80 9.51 -2.67 -6.08
CA LEU A 80 8.64 -3.68 -6.69
C LEU A 80 8.17 -4.66 -5.62
N PHE A 81 6.96 -5.17 -5.77
CA PHE A 81 6.43 -6.21 -4.89
C PHE A 81 5.60 -7.24 -5.68
N LYS A 82 5.60 -8.48 -5.19
CA LYS A 82 4.73 -9.56 -5.66
C LYS A 82 4.27 -10.39 -4.47
N THR A 83 3.02 -10.83 -4.51
CA THR A 83 2.43 -11.71 -3.49
C THR A 83 1.21 -12.43 -4.08
N LYS A 84 0.52 -13.23 -3.27
CA LYS A 84 -0.80 -13.77 -3.59
C LYS A 84 -1.85 -13.21 -2.64
N ALA A 85 -3.06 -13.01 -3.14
CA ALA A 85 -4.22 -12.66 -2.32
C ALA A 85 -5.26 -13.77 -2.40
N GLU A 86 -5.80 -14.16 -1.25
CA GLU A 86 -6.93 -15.10 -1.21
C GLU A 86 -8.23 -14.39 -1.59
N VAL A 87 -9.06 -15.05 -2.40
CA VAL A 87 -10.35 -14.51 -2.86
C VAL A 87 -11.58 -15.21 -2.27
N GLY A 88 -11.35 -16.16 -1.35
CA GLY A 88 -12.39 -17.01 -0.77
C GLY A 88 -12.74 -18.20 -1.66
N GLY A 89 -13.41 -19.21 -1.08
CA GLY A 89 -13.77 -20.45 -1.79
C GLY A 89 -12.57 -21.25 -2.30
N GLY A 90 -11.39 -21.09 -1.67
CA GLY A 90 -10.13 -21.74 -2.08
C GLY A 90 -9.42 -21.07 -3.27
N GLY A 91 -9.98 -19.98 -3.82
CA GLY A 91 -9.33 -19.24 -4.91
C GLY A 91 -8.24 -18.28 -4.42
N SER A 92 -7.26 -18.03 -5.28
CA SER A 92 -6.26 -16.97 -5.08
C SER A 92 -6.06 -16.17 -6.38
N MET A 93 -5.45 -14.99 -6.24
CA MET A 93 -4.99 -14.15 -7.35
C MET A 93 -3.54 -13.74 -7.12
N ASP A 94 -2.80 -13.55 -8.21
CA ASP A 94 -1.46 -12.98 -8.18
C ASP A 94 -1.54 -11.46 -8.04
N VAL A 95 -0.79 -10.93 -7.09
CA VAL A 95 -0.68 -9.49 -6.86
C VAL A 95 0.71 -9.05 -7.23
N SER A 96 0.82 -8.01 -8.04
CA SER A 96 2.10 -7.39 -8.37
C SER A 96 1.96 -5.88 -8.45
N GLY A 97 3.06 -5.16 -8.25
CA GLY A 97 3.04 -3.72 -8.39
C GLY A 97 4.39 -3.07 -8.12
N SER A 98 4.37 -1.74 -8.16
CA SER A 98 5.47 -0.89 -7.72
C SER A 98 4.94 0.23 -6.85
N VAL A 99 5.72 0.63 -5.84
CA VAL A 99 5.50 1.85 -5.08
C VAL A 99 6.80 2.64 -5.06
N LYS A 100 6.89 3.61 -5.97
CA LYS A 100 8.00 4.56 -6.11
C LYS A 100 7.45 5.90 -6.60
N ASP A 101 8.22 6.96 -6.41
CA ASP A 101 7.83 8.30 -6.82
C ASP A 101 7.60 8.36 -8.33
N GLY A 102 6.41 8.83 -8.72
CA GLY A 102 6.01 8.99 -10.12
C GLY A 102 5.60 7.72 -10.89
N ASP A 103 5.82 6.51 -10.37
CA ASP A 103 5.44 5.25 -11.05
C ASP A 103 4.98 4.20 -10.02
N SER A 104 3.94 4.58 -9.27
CA SER A 104 3.20 3.67 -8.40
C SER A 104 2.05 3.02 -9.17
N LYS A 105 1.98 1.70 -9.17
CA LYS A 105 0.94 0.92 -9.89
C LYS A 105 0.69 -0.41 -9.20
N ILE A 106 -0.46 -1.00 -9.49
CA ILE A 106 -0.86 -2.30 -8.98
C ILE A 106 -1.56 -3.13 -10.05
N LEU A 107 -1.43 -4.45 -9.96
CA LEU A 107 -2.16 -5.43 -10.75
C LEU A 107 -2.52 -6.62 -9.86
N LEU A 108 -3.81 -6.91 -9.81
CA LEU A 108 -4.42 -8.13 -9.28
C LEU A 108 -4.83 -8.97 -10.48
N ASP A 109 -4.13 -10.09 -10.70
CA ASP A 109 -4.29 -10.99 -11.84
C ASP A 109 -4.88 -12.34 -11.36
N GLY A 110 -6.08 -12.64 -11.81
CA GLY A 110 -6.78 -13.89 -11.51
C GLY A 110 -7.79 -14.19 -12.62
N TYR A 111 -9.01 -14.59 -12.24
CA TYR A 111 -10.10 -14.74 -13.22
C TYR A 111 -10.43 -13.44 -13.99
N CYS A 112 -10.09 -12.30 -13.40
CA CYS A 112 -10.12 -10.97 -14.01
C CYS A 112 -8.86 -10.21 -13.64
N LYS A 113 -8.45 -9.27 -14.50
CA LYS A 113 -7.36 -8.34 -14.21
C LYS A 113 -7.93 -7.03 -13.68
N PHE A 114 -7.45 -6.61 -12.51
CA PHE A 114 -7.78 -5.31 -11.92
C PHE A 114 -6.48 -4.57 -11.61
N GLY A 115 -6.31 -3.38 -12.14
CA GLY A 115 -5.07 -2.66 -11.91
C GLY A 115 -4.82 -1.50 -12.85
N GLY A 116 -3.76 -0.76 -12.53
CA GLY A 116 -3.36 0.45 -13.21
C GLY A 116 -2.51 1.35 -12.31
N PRO A 117 -2.29 2.60 -12.73
CA PRO A 117 -1.62 3.61 -11.91
C PRO A 117 -2.35 3.83 -10.59
N LEU A 118 -1.58 3.95 -9.51
CA LEU A 118 -2.09 4.24 -8.18
C LEU A 118 -2.14 5.76 -7.94
N THR A 119 -3.26 6.24 -7.42
CA THR A 119 -3.42 7.63 -6.99
C THR A 119 -3.04 7.74 -5.52
N LYS A 120 -2.13 8.66 -5.17
CA LYS A 120 -1.79 8.96 -3.78
C LYS A 120 -3.00 9.59 -3.08
N LYS A 121 -3.29 9.15 -1.85
CA LYS A 121 -4.32 9.71 -0.98
C LYS A 121 -3.77 10.81 -0.08
#